data_AF-A0A7X2LR01-F1
#
_entry.id   AF-A0A7X2LR01-F1
#
_cell.length_a   1.000
_cell.length_b   1.000
_cell.length_c   1.000
_cell.angle_alpha   90.00
_cell.angle_beta   90.00
_cell.angle_gamma   90.00
#
_symmetry.space_group_name_H-M   'P 1'
#
loop_
_entity.id
_entity.type
_entity.pdbx_description
1 polymer ?
#
loop_
_entity_poly.entity_id
_entity_poly.type
_entity_poly.pdbx_seq_one_letter_code
_entity_poly.pdbx_strand_id
1 'polypeptide(L)'
;MLTSLIPVVAGFILSGLIGNRLLQHWQNRNWISQQRFNGNEKEYAALKELIDEIAQLLGERIYLSQRVLLSIAEDPDEKLESKLMDYDDIIKRWNIRLTSFYVRLSLLMGEGEANKLESSIQNSLKKLSDLISDLLKKRSESKEVLAKEARAALKSSYALQAKATNFNKHLLCVALDRKKVLYEGEAIPFTQANLHRFSTWFLFKALFSRNINSLTVIRSTLNS
;
A
#
# COMPACT_ATOMS: atom_id res chain seq x y z
N MET A 1 22.74 28.78 -59.47
CA MET A 1 22.96 29.25 -58.09
C MET A 1 21.65 29.33 -57.29
N LEU A 2 20.56 29.92 -57.82
CA LEU A 2 19.25 29.96 -57.12
C LEU A 2 18.64 28.58 -56.81
N THR A 3 18.82 27.61 -57.71
CA THR A 3 18.30 26.23 -57.57
C THR A 3 18.92 25.45 -56.41
N SER A 4 20.14 25.80 -55.98
CA SER A 4 20.83 25.18 -54.84
C SER A 4 20.49 25.85 -53.51
N LEU A 5 19.95 27.07 -53.53
CA LEU A 5 19.63 27.85 -52.32
C LEU A 5 18.32 27.38 -51.67
N ILE A 6 17.33 27.02 -52.50
CA ILE A 6 16.01 26.53 -52.06
C ILE A 6 16.11 25.28 -51.16
N PRO A 7 16.83 24.20 -51.56
CA PRO A 7 16.96 23.02 -50.71
C PRO A 7 17.76 23.29 -49.43
N VAL A 8 18.71 24.23 -49.44
CA VAL A 8 19.46 24.63 -48.23
C VAL A 8 18.56 25.36 -47.25
N VAL A 9 17.76 26.32 -47.71
CA VAL A 9 16.80 27.05 -46.86
C VAL A 9 15.70 26.12 -46.36
N ALA A 10 15.15 25.26 -47.23
CA ALA A 10 14.15 24.26 -46.84
C ALA A 10 14.70 23.26 -45.83
N GLY A 11 15.94 22.80 -46.02
CA GLY A 11 16.65 21.94 -45.08
C GLY A 11 16.85 22.60 -43.72
N PHE A 12 17.24 23.88 -43.69
CA PHE A 12 17.36 24.66 -42.46
C PHE A 12 16.01 24.84 -41.73
N ILE A 13 14.92 25.11 -42.46
CA ILE A 13 13.59 25.26 -41.85
C ILE A 13 13.10 23.92 -41.28
N LEU A 14 13.22 22.82 -42.05
CA LEU A 14 12.75 21.50 -41.64
C LEU A 14 13.57 20.93 -40.47
N SER A 15 14.90 21.01 -40.53
CA SER A 15 15.77 20.45 -39.48
C SER A 15 15.96 21.39 -38.29
N GLY A 16 16.20 22.67 -38.55
CA GLY A 16 16.51 23.66 -37.53
C GLY A 16 15.27 24.15 -36.79
N LEU A 17 14.26 24.65 -37.50
CA LEU A 17 13.08 25.24 -36.86
C LEU A 17 12.04 24.18 -36.46
N ILE A 18 11.65 23.31 -37.40
CA ILE A 18 10.62 22.31 -37.16
C ILE A 18 11.18 21.16 -36.30
N GLY A 19 12.37 20.65 -36.65
CA GLY A 19 13.05 19.61 -35.87
C GLY A 19 13.29 20.01 -34.41
N ASN A 20 13.83 21.21 -34.16
CA ASN A 20 14.08 21.66 -32.79
C ASN A 20 12.78 21.88 -31.99
N ARG A 21 11.73 22.44 -32.61
CA ARG A 21 10.43 22.58 -31.93
C ARG A 21 9.81 21.22 -31.58
N LEU A 22 9.88 20.26 -32.49
CA LEU A 22 9.38 18.91 -32.26
C LEU A 22 10.17 18.23 -31.14
N LEU A 23 11.50 18.37 -31.16
CA LEU A 23 12.39 17.82 -30.14
C LEU A 23 12.10 18.43 -28.76
N GLN A 24 11.99 19.74 -28.66
CA GLN A 24 11.67 20.43 -27.40
C GLN A 24 10.30 20.01 -26.86
N HIS A 25 9.28 19.91 -27.73
CA HIS A 25 7.96 19.45 -27.33
C HIS A 25 8.01 18.01 -26.80
N TRP A 26 8.76 17.13 -27.46
CA TRP A 26 8.93 15.74 -27.03
C TRP A 26 9.72 15.62 -25.72
N GLN A 27 10.81 16.38 -25.57
CA GLN A 27 11.61 16.44 -24.35
C GLN A 27 10.78 16.92 -23.15
N ASN A 28 9.97 17.98 -23.33
CA ASN A 28 9.12 18.48 -22.25
C ASN A 28 8.08 17.44 -21.82
N ARG A 29 7.43 16.75 -22.77
CA ARG A 29 6.47 15.68 -22.47
C ARG A 29 7.12 14.52 -21.73
N ASN A 30 8.30 14.09 -22.18
CA ASN A 30 9.06 13.02 -21.52
C ASN A 30 9.48 13.44 -20.11
N TRP A 31 9.95 14.67 -19.92
CA TRP A 31 10.34 15.20 -18.61
C TRP A 31 9.17 15.21 -17.62
N ILE A 32 7.99 15.71 -18.03
CA ILE A 32 6.79 15.70 -17.19
C ILE A 32 6.41 14.26 -16.83
N SER A 33 6.43 13.34 -17.80
CA SER A 33 6.10 11.93 -17.55
C SER A 33 7.09 11.29 -16.58
N GLN A 34 8.39 11.59 -16.71
CA GLN A 34 9.43 11.08 -15.81
C GLN A 34 9.30 11.67 -14.40
N GLN A 35 8.96 12.95 -14.26
CA GLN A 35 8.71 13.56 -12.94
C GLN A 35 7.52 12.91 -12.25
N ARG A 36 6.41 12.69 -12.98
CA ARG A 36 5.23 12.02 -12.43
C ARG A 36 5.55 10.57 -12.05
N PHE A 37 6.34 9.86 -12.85
CA PHE A 37 6.79 8.49 -12.54
C PHE A 37 7.59 8.46 -11.24
N ASN A 38 8.60 9.33 -11.13
CA ASN A 38 9.44 9.44 -9.94
C ASN A 38 8.63 9.82 -8.69
N GLY A 39 7.61 10.68 -8.83
CA GLY A 39 6.69 11.03 -7.75
C GLY A 39 5.91 9.81 -7.25
N ASN A 40 5.26 9.10 -8.18
CA ASN A 40 4.47 7.90 -7.85
C ASN A 40 5.34 6.75 -7.32
N GLU A 41 6.57 6.61 -7.78
CA GLU A 41 7.53 5.63 -7.27
C GLU A 41 7.87 5.91 -5.80
N LYS A 42 8.07 7.18 -5.43
CA LYS A 42 8.29 7.59 -4.04
C LYS A 42 7.08 7.30 -3.16
N GLU A 43 5.87 7.62 -3.63
CA GLU A 43 4.64 7.29 -2.90
C GLU A 43 4.45 5.78 -2.72
N TYR A 44 4.76 4.99 -3.75
CA TYR A 44 4.73 3.53 -3.69
C TYR A 44 5.76 2.98 -2.69
N ALA A 45 6.98 3.52 -2.68
CA ALA A 45 8.00 3.15 -1.71
C ALA A 45 7.57 3.48 -0.27
N ALA A 46 7.02 4.69 -0.05
CA ALA A 46 6.51 5.12 1.25
C ALA A 46 5.33 4.26 1.73
N LEU A 47 4.47 3.81 0.81
CA LEU A 47 3.38 2.88 1.09
C LEU A 47 3.90 1.51 1.52
N LYS A 48 4.88 0.96 0.80
CA LYS A 48 5.49 -0.32 1.16
C LYS A 48 6.11 -0.27 2.55
N GLU A 49 6.89 0.78 2.82
CA GLU A 49 7.51 1.00 4.13
C GLU A 49 6.46 1.09 5.25
N LEU A 50 5.36 1.82 5.02
CA LEU A 50 4.25 1.90 5.98
C LEU A 50 3.63 0.52 6.26
N ILE A 51 3.39 -0.27 5.22
CA ILE A 51 2.80 -1.61 5.34
C ILE A 51 3.72 -2.52 6.15
N ASP A 52 5.02 -2.50 5.84
CA ASP A 52 6.02 -3.31 6.54
C ASP A 52 6.12 -2.90 8.02
N GLU A 53 6.11 -1.60 8.33
CA GLU A 53 6.15 -1.06 9.70
C GLU A 53 4.90 -1.49 10.51
N ILE A 54 3.70 -1.36 9.91
CA ILE A 54 2.45 -1.80 10.54
C ILE A 54 2.49 -3.32 10.78
N ALA A 55 2.88 -4.11 9.78
CA ALA A 55 2.91 -5.55 9.86
C ALA A 55 3.87 -6.05 10.95
N GLN A 56 5.06 -5.44 11.04
CA GLN A 56 6.06 -5.77 12.04
C GLN A 56 5.56 -5.49 13.45
N LEU A 57 5.14 -4.24 13.73
CA LEU A 57 4.71 -3.85 15.08
C LEU A 57 3.43 -4.57 15.51
N LEU A 58 2.49 -4.80 14.58
CA LEU A 58 1.28 -5.55 14.85
C LEU A 58 1.57 -7.02 15.16
N GLY A 59 2.45 -7.65 14.37
CA GLY A 59 2.87 -9.03 14.57
C GLY A 59 3.59 -9.22 15.91
N GLU A 60 4.54 -8.32 16.22
CA GLU A 60 5.27 -8.33 17.49
C GLU A 60 4.33 -8.15 18.68
N ARG A 61 3.37 -7.21 18.61
CA ARG A 61 2.39 -6.97 19.68
C ARG A 61 1.53 -8.20 19.96
N ILE A 62 0.99 -8.82 18.91
CA ILE A 62 0.15 -10.02 19.04
C ILE A 62 0.97 -11.18 19.64
N TYR A 63 2.19 -11.37 19.16
CA TYR A 63 3.09 -12.40 19.68
C TYR A 63 3.40 -12.21 21.17
N LEU A 64 3.73 -10.99 21.59
CA LEU A 64 4.01 -10.68 23.00
C LEU A 64 2.75 -10.84 23.88
N SER A 65 1.56 -10.47 23.38
CA SER A 65 0.29 -10.79 24.05
C SER A 65 0.09 -12.30 24.24
N GLN A 66 0.37 -13.10 23.21
CA GLN A 66 0.28 -14.56 23.28
C GLN A 66 1.26 -15.13 24.31
N ARG A 67 2.51 -14.63 24.35
CA ARG A 67 3.50 -15.06 25.34
C ARG A 67 3.07 -14.79 26.77
N VAL A 68 2.51 -13.60 27.04
CA VAL A 68 1.97 -13.27 28.36
C VAL A 68 0.84 -14.23 28.73
N LEU A 69 -0.13 -14.42 27.84
CA LEU A 69 -1.27 -15.30 28.08
C LEU A 69 -0.88 -16.77 28.28
N LEU A 70 0.07 -17.29 27.50
CA LEU A 70 0.61 -18.65 27.69
C LEU A 70 1.27 -18.80 29.07
N SER A 71 2.00 -17.77 29.51
CA SER A 71 2.65 -17.77 30.82
C SER A 71 1.63 -17.75 31.96
N ILE A 72 0.50 -17.06 31.79
CA ILE A 72 -0.60 -17.12 32.75
C ILE A 72 -1.28 -18.51 32.73
N ALA A 73 -1.35 -19.15 31.55
CA ALA A 73 -2.07 -20.41 31.36
C ALA A 73 -1.34 -21.68 31.82
N GLU A 74 0.00 -21.70 31.77
CA GLU A 74 0.81 -22.90 31.99
C GLU A 74 1.43 -22.95 33.39
N ASP A 75 2.12 -21.90 33.82
CA ASP A 75 2.43 -21.62 35.23
C ASP A 75 3.02 -20.18 35.26
N PRO A 76 2.54 -19.27 36.13
CA PRO A 76 3.10 -17.93 36.26
C PRO A 76 4.50 -17.97 36.89
N ASP A 77 5.46 -18.35 36.07
CA ASP A 77 6.89 -18.50 36.35
C ASP A 77 7.54 -17.16 36.74
N GLU A 78 8.73 -17.22 37.34
CA GLU A 78 9.57 -16.06 37.71
C GLU A 78 9.86 -15.13 36.50
N LYS A 79 9.71 -15.66 35.28
CA LYS A 79 9.89 -14.93 34.00
C LYS A 79 8.67 -14.15 33.52
N LEU A 80 7.53 -14.18 34.22
CA LEU A 80 6.35 -13.41 33.80
C LEU A 80 6.63 -11.90 33.79
N GLU A 81 7.38 -11.40 34.77
CA GLU A 81 7.68 -9.96 34.89
C GLU A 81 8.43 -9.45 33.66
N SER A 82 9.47 -10.17 33.22
CA SER A 82 10.20 -9.84 31.99
C SER A 82 9.28 -9.84 30.76
N LYS A 83 8.36 -10.79 30.65
CA LYS A 83 7.41 -10.85 29.53
C LYS A 83 6.39 -9.69 29.57
N LEU A 84 6.01 -9.24 30.76
CA LEU A 84 5.15 -8.07 30.94
C LEU A 84 5.89 -6.79 30.55
N MET A 85 7.17 -6.65 30.90
CA MET A 85 7.99 -5.52 30.45
C MET A 85 8.07 -5.44 28.92
N ASP A 86 8.35 -6.56 28.25
CA ASP A 86 8.37 -6.62 26.78
C ASP A 86 7.00 -6.22 26.19
N TYR A 87 5.92 -6.72 26.80
CA TYR A 87 4.54 -6.46 26.37
C TYR A 87 4.14 -4.99 26.55
N ASP A 88 4.50 -4.37 27.67
CA ASP A 88 4.22 -2.96 27.92
C ASP A 88 5.02 -2.06 26.98
N ASP A 89 6.27 -2.43 26.68
CA ASP A 89 7.11 -1.71 25.72
C ASP A 89 6.50 -1.72 24.31
N ILE A 90 6.05 -2.88 23.81
CA ILE A 90 5.43 -2.94 22.48
C ILE A 90 4.09 -2.17 22.42
N ILE A 91 3.31 -2.13 23.51
CA ILE A 91 2.11 -1.30 23.58
C ILE A 91 2.48 0.18 23.43
N LYS A 92 3.51 0.64 24.15
CA LYS A 92 3.98 2.04 24.07
C LYS A 92 4.44 2.35 22.64
N ARG A 93 5.30 1.51 22.05
CA ARG A 93 5.79 1.68 20.67
C ARG A 93 4.63 1.75 19.67
N TRP A 94 3.66 0.84 19.77
CA TRP A 94 2.47 0.84 18.92
C TRP A 94 1.67 2.14 19.06
N ASN A 95 1.36 2.55 20.29
CA ASN A 95 0.55 3.74 20.55
C ASN A 95 1.23 5.03 20.08
N ILE A 96 2.56 5.15 20.23
CA ILE A 96 3.34 6.29 19.72
C ILE A 96 3.24 6.37 18.19
N ARG A 97 3.27 5.23 17.50
CA ARG A 97 3.22 5.17 16.03
C ARG A 97 1.81 5.27 15.47
N LEU A 98 0.78 5.02 16.26
CA LEU A 98 -0.60 4.88 15.81
C LEU A 98 -1.11 6.12 15.05
N THR A 99 -0.84 7.33 15.56
CA THR A 99 -1.22 8.58 14.88
C THR A 99 -0.53 8.72 13.52
N SER A 100 0.75 8.35 13.44
CA SER A 100 1.50 8.35 12.18
C SER A 100 0.91 7.37 11.18
N PHE A 101 0.47 6.19 11.64
CA PHE A 101 -0.22 5.23 10.77
C PHE A 101 -1.52 5.78 10.21
N TYR A 102 -2.36 6.42 11.03
CA TYR A 102 -3.61 7.01 10.53
C TYR A 102 -3.35 8.09 9.48
N VAL A 103 -2.43 9.02 9.75
CA VAL A 103 -2.12 10.10 8.80
C VAL A 103 -1.56 9.54 7.50
N ARG A 104 -0.58 8.62 7.58
CA ARG A 104 0.08 8.05 6.39
C ARG A 104 -0.86 7.13 5.60
N LEU A 105 -1.71 6.35 6.27
CA LEU A 105 -2.73 5.53 5.59
C LEU A 105 -3.75 6.42 4.87
N SER A 106 -4.25 7.47 5.53
CA SER A 106 -5.18 8.41 4.90
C SER A 106 -4.56 9.13 3.71
N LEU A 107 -3.32 9.59 3.84
CA LEU A 107 -2.60 10.27 2.75
C LEU A 107 -2.32 9.33 1.57
N LEU A 108 -1.81 8.13 1.86
CA LEU A 108 -1.35 7.22 0.82
C LEU A 108 -2.49 6.41 0.24
N MET A 109 -3.46 5.94 1.01
CA MET A 109 -4.48 4.97 0.56
C MET A 109 -5.93 5.51 0.65
N GLY A 110 -6.13 6.64 1.31
CA GLY A 110 -7.45 7.21 1.62
C GLY A 110 -7.93 6.82 3.02
N GLU A 111 -8.88 7.60 3.55
CA GLU A 111 -9.37 7.50 4.94
C GLU A 111 -9.99 6.14 5.28
N GLY A 112 -10.52 5.42 4.29
CA GLY A 112 -11.14 4.11 4.48
C GLY A 112 -10.20 3.08 5.12
N GLU A 113 -8.90 3.11 4.79
CA GLU A 113 -7.94 2.16 5.35
C GLU A 113 -7.49 2.53 6.77
N ALA A 114 -7.40 3.82 7.08
CA ALA A 114 -7.19 4.29 8.45
C ALA A 114 -8.35 3.88 9.38
N ASN A 115 -9.59 4.07 8.91
CA ASN A 115 -10.79 3.66 9.64
C ASN A 115 -10.86 2.14 9.86
N LYS A 116 -10.40 1.34 8.88
CA LYS A 116 -10.28 -0.12 9.05
C LYS A 116 -9.23 -0.50 10.08
N LEU A 117 -8.07 0.17 10.09
CA LEU A 117 -7.04 -0.05 11.12
C LEU A 117 -7.60 0.21 12.52
N GLU A 118 -8.34 1.30 12.70
CA GLU A 118 -8.97 1.63 13.98
C GLU A 118 -10.05 0.61 14.38
N SER A 119 -11.07 0.46 13.52
CA SER A 119 -12.26 -0.30 13.84
C SER A 119 -12.01 -1.80 13.97
N SER A 120 -11.14 -2.39 13.14
CA SER A 120 -10.92 -3.83 13.07
C SER A 120 -9.73 -4.31 13.90
N ILE A 121 -8.63 -3.56 13.90
CA ILE A 121 -7.37 -3.96 14.54
C ILE A 121 -7.22 -3.32 15.91
N GLN A 122 -7.23 -1.98 16.01
CA GLN A 122 -6.97 -1.28 17.27
C GLN A 122 -8.01 -1.62 18.34
N ASN A 123 -9.30 -1.68 17.99
CA ASN A 123 -10.34 -2.10 18.92
C ASN A 123 -10.16 -3.54 19.41
N SER A 124 -9.71 -4.46 18.54
CA SER A 124 -9.46 -5.85 18.91
C SER A 124 -8.21 -5.96 19.81
N LEU A 125 -7.17 -5.19 19.52
CA LEU A 125 -5.97 -5.10 20.36
C LEU A 125 -6.28 -4.54 21.74
N LYS A 126 -7.07 -3.47 21.82
CA LYS A 126 -7.52 -2.90 23.10
C LYS A 126 -8.28 -3.93 23.93
N LYS A 127 -9.26 -4.62 23.34
CA LYS A 127 -10.00 -5.70 24.01
C LYS A 127 -9.08 -6.80 24.54
N LEU A 128 -8.07 -7.19 23.76
CA LEU A 128 -7.10 -8.18 24.21
C LEU A 128 -6.25 -7.66 25.38
N SER A 129 -5.83 -6.39 25.33
CA SER A 129 -5.10 -5.74 26.42
C SER A 129 -5.94 -5.62 27.70
N ASP A 130 -7.23 -5.33 27.59
CA ASP A 130 -8.17 -5.29 28.70
C ASP A 130 -8.30 -6.69 29.34
N LEU A 131 -8.46 -7.74 28.52
CA LEU A 131 -8.49 -9.13 29.00
C LEU A 131 -7.21 -9.53 29.73
N ILE A 132 -6.04 -9.18 29.19
CA ILE A 132 -4.76 -9.45 29.86
C ILE A 132 -4.69 -8.70 31.20
N SER A 133 -5.10 -7.44 31.23
CA SER A 133 -5.08 -6.61 32.45
C SER A 133 -6.00 -7.19 33.53
N ASP A 134 -7.18 -7.67 33.17
CA ASP A 134 -8.12 -8.29 34.11
C ASP A 134 -7.60 -9.62 34.64
N LEU A 135 -6.98 -10.45 33.80
CA LEU A 135 -6.31 -11.68 34.23
C LEU A 135 -5.19 -11.41 35.24
N LEU A 136 -4.40 -10.36 35.01
CA LEU A 136 -3.31 -9.97 35.92
C LEU A 136 -3.84 -9.49 37.28
N LYS A 137 -4.98 -8.80 37.32
CA LYS A 137 -5.63 -8.39 38.59
C LYS A 137 -6.14 -9.58 39.39
N LYS A 138 -6.66 -10.61 38.71
CA LYS A 138 -7.18 -11.84 39.34
C LYS A 138 -6.10 -12.85 39.73
N ARG A 139 -4.81 -12.53 39.60
CA ARG A 139 -3.69 -13.49 39.76
C ARG A 139 -3.66 -14.20 41.13
N SER A 140 -4.29 -13.62 42.16
CA SER A 140 -4.43 -14.23 43.50
C SER A 140 -5.57 -15.26 43.62
N GLU A 141 -6.40 -15.42 42.59
CA GLU A 141 -7.49 -16.39 42.54
C GLU A 141 -6.99 -17.81 42.21
N SER A 142 -7.92 -18.77 42.08
CA SER A 142 -7.61 -20.16 41.73
C SER A 142 -6.83 -20.25 40.40
N LYS A 143 -5.66 -20.90 40.45
CA LYS A 143 -4.79 -21.16 39.28
C LYS A 143 -5.55 -21.82 38.11
N GLU A 144 -6.48 -22.72 38.43
CA GLU A 144 -7.25 -23.45 37.40
C GLU A 144 -8.22 -22.53 36.65
N VAL A 145 -8.88 -21.61 37.37
CA VAL A 145 -9.79 -20.62 36.79
C VAL A 145 -9.01 -19.65 35.90
N LEU A 146 -7.88 -19.13 36.39
CA LEU A 146 -6.98 -18.26 35.63
C LEU A 146 -6.48 -18.92 34.35
N ALA A 147 -6.03 -20.17 34.43
CA ALA A 147 -5.56 -20.90 33.26
C ALA A 147 -6.65 -21.08 32.20
N LYS A 148 -7.89 -21.35 32.63
CA LYS A 148 -9.04 -21.46 31.73
C LYS A 148 -9.37 -20.13 31.05
N GLU A 149 -9.42 -19.02 31.79
CA GLU A 149 -9.66 -17.69 31.23
C GLU A 149 -8.52 -17.25 30.29
N ALA A 150 -7.26 -17.52 30.64
CA ALA A 150 -6.10 -17.21 29.80
C ALA A 150 -6.12 -18.00 28.47
N ARG A 151 -6.51 -19.28 28.49
CA ARG A 151 -6.72 -20.07 27.26
C ARG A 151 -7.84 -19.51 26.38
N ALA A 152 -8.91 -18.99 26.99
CA ALA A 152 -9.97 -18.32 26.23
C ALA A 152 -9.47 -17.02 25.58
N ALA A 153 -8.68 -16.23 26.30
CA ALA A 153 -8.03 -15.03 25.76
C ALA A 153 -7.02 -15.36 24.64
N LEU A 154 -6.29 -16.49 24.75
CA LEU A 154 -5.42 -16.99 23.67
C LEU A 154 -6.21 -17.24 22.39
N LYS A 155 -7.39 -17.86 22.48
CA LYS A 155 -8.26 -18.07 21.32
C LYS A 155 -8.65 -16.74 20.66
N SER A 156 -8.96 -15.72 21.45
CA SER A 156 -9.23 -14.35 20.95
C SER A 156 -8.00 -13.74 20.27
N SER A 157 -6.79 -13.99 20.80
CA SER A 157 -5.54 -13.52 20.18
C SER A 157 -5.28 -14.15 18.81
N TYR A 158 -5.59 -15.44 18.62
CA TYR A 158 -5.46 -16.11 17.31
C TYR A 158 -6.48 -15.58 16.29
N ALA A 159 -7.71 -15.29 16.74
CA ALA A 159 -8.69 -14.62 15.89
C ALA A 159 -8.22 -13.22 15.46
N LEU A 160 -7.55 -12.48 16.35
CA LEU A 160 -6.91 -11.21 16.03
C LEU A 160 -5.75 -11.39 15.04
N GLN A 161 -4.91 -12.40 15.21
CA GLN A 161 -3.84 -12.72 14.26
C GLN A 161 -4.38 -12.98 12.85
N ALA A 162 -5.49 -13.70 12.72
CA ALA A 162 -6.16 -13.91 11.43
C ALA A 162 -6.67 -12.59 10.83
N LYS A 163 -7.30 -11.72 11.64
CA LYS A 163 -7.73 -10.38 11.21
C LYS A 163 -6.55 -9.51 10.74
N ALA A 164 -5.47 -9.48 11.53
CA ALA A 164 -4.24 -8.77 11.20
C ALA A 164 -3.63 -9.26 9.88
N THR A 165 -3.59 -10.58 9.68
CA THR A 165 -3.09 -11.18 8.44
C THR A 165 -3.94 -10.77 7.24
N ASN A 166 -5.26 -10.81 7.36
CA ASN A 166 -6.16 -10.40 6.28
C ASN A 166 -6.06 -8.91 5.97
N PHE A 167 -5.93 -8.07 7.01
CA PHE A 167 -5.70 -6.64 6.86
C PHE A 167 -4.38 -6.37 6.12
N ASN A 168 -3.27 -6.98 6.54
CA ASN A 168 -1.97 -6.81 5.87
C ASN A 168 -2.00 -7.32 4.42
N LYS A 169 -2.66 -8.45 4.14
CA LYS A 169 -2.87 -8.95 2.77
C LYS A 169 -3.64 -7.94 1.91
N HIS A 170 -4.70 -7.35 2.46
CA HIS A 170 -5.46 -6.31 1.77
C HIS A 170 -4.58 -5.11 1.42
N LEU A 171 -3.79 -4.60 2.37
CA LEU A 171 -2.87 -3.50 2.10
C LEU A 171 -1.84 -3.85 1.02
N LEU A 172 -1.28 -5.06 1.07
CA LEU A 172 -0.34 -5.56 0.06
C LEU A 172 -0.98 -5.67 -1.33
N CYS A 173 -2.22 -6.15 -1.43
CA CYS A 173 -2.94 -6.19 -2.71
C CYS A 173 -3.08 -4.79 -3.30
N VAL A 174 -3.46 -3.79 -2.50
CA VAL A 174 -3.56 -2.39 -2.97
C VAL A 174 -2.20 -1.87 -3.44
N ALA A 175 -1.11 -2.18 -2.71
CA ALA A 175 0.23 -1.82 -3.14
C ALA A 175 0.63 -2.51 -4.46
N LEU A 176 0.31 -3.79 -4.64
CA LEU A 176 0.57 -4.54 -5.86
C LEU A 176 -0.23 -3.99 -7.05
N ASP A 177 -1.49 -3.62 -6.85
CA ASP A 177 -2.31 -3.00 -7.89
C ASP A 177 -1.73 -1.65 -8.33
N ARG A 178 -1.25 -0.84 -7.37
CA ARG A 178 -0.54 0.40 -7.68
C ARG A 178 0.75 0.18 -8.43
N LYS A 179 1.54 -0.82 -8.03
CA LYS A 179 2.76 -1.22 -8.74
C LYS A 179 2.42 -1.59 -10.19
N LYS A 180 1.38 -2.41 -10.39
CA LYS A 180 0.94 -2.82 -11.72
C LYS A 180 0.60 -1.61 -12.58
N VAL A 181 -0.20 -0.69 -12.06
CA VAL A 181 -0.56 0.54 -12.78
C VAL A 181 0.66 1.43 -13.07
N LEU A 182 1.62 1.53 -12.15
CA LEU A 182 2.81 2.36 -12.31
C LEU A 182 3.78 1.82 -13.38
N TYR A 183 4.07 0.52 -13.36
CA TYR A 183 5.08 -0.10 -14.21
C TYR A 183 4.54 -0.69 -15.50
N GLU A 184 3.34 -1.27 -15.46
CA GLU A 184 2.71 -1.93 -16.62
C GLU A 184 1.71 -1.02 -17.33
N GLY A 185 1.28 0.09 -16.71
CA GLY A 185 0.26 0.98 -17.24
C GLY A 185 -1.16 0.41 -17.11
N GLU A 186 -2.15 1.24 -17.42
CA GLU A 186 -3.55 0.83 -17.49
C GLU A 186 -3.85 0.29 -18.89
N ALA A 187 -4.34 -0.94 -18.97
CA ALA A 187 -4.82 -1.53 -20.22
C ALA A 187 -6.21 -0.96 -20.53
N ILE A 188 -6.29 -0.13 -21.55
CA ILE A 188 -7.54 0.54 -21.94
C ILE A 188 -8.16 -0.23 -23.11
N PRO A 189 -9.35 -0.83 -22.94
CA PRO A 189 -10.03 -1.51 -24.02
C PRO A 189 -10.57 -0.50 -25.04
N PHE A 190 -10.55 -0.91 -26.31
CA PHE A 190 -11.12 -0.14 -27.41
C PHE A 190 -12.65 -0.15 -27.35
N THR A 191 -13.22 0.81 -26.63
CA THR A 191 -14.67 1.01 -26.46
C THR A 191 -15.06 2.43 -26.81
N GLN A 192 -16.34 2.66 -27.12
CA GLN A 192 -16.86 4.00 -27.46
C GLN A 192 -16.56 5.04 -26.37
N ALA A 193 -16.66 4.65 -25.09
CA ALA A 193 -16.33 5.51 -23.96
C ALA A 193 -14.85 5.92 -23.91
N ASN A 194 -13.95 5.07 -24.41
CA ASN A 194 -12.51 5.25 -24.32
C ASN A 194 -11.86 5.83 -25.59
N LEU A 195 -12.61 6.08 -26.67
CA LEU A 195 -12.07 6.53 -27.95
C LEU A 195 -11.17 7.77 -27.83
N HIS A 196 -11.51 8.70 -26.93
CA HIS A 196 -10.74 9.92 -26.66
C HIS A 196 -9.30 9.66 -26.14
N ARG A 197 -9.02 8.45 -25.64
CA ARG A 197 -7.70 8.04 -25.12
C ARG A 197 -6.79 7.41 -26.19
N PHE A 198 -7.32 7.16 -27.39
CA PHE A 198 -6.56 6.61 -28.52
C PHE A 198 -6.04 7.75 -29.40
N SER A 199 -4.83 7.61 -29.96
CA SER A 199 -4.33 8.60 -30.91
C SER A 199 -5.08 8.48 -32.24
N THR A 200 -5.23 9.58 -32.97
CA THR A 200 -5.86 9.58 -34.31
C THR A 200 -5.22 8.56 -35.25
N TRP A 201 -3.91 8.37 -35.15
CA TRP A 201 -3.19 7.33 -35.89
C TRP A 201 -3.61 5.91 -35.50
N PHE A 202 -3.80 5.65 -34.20
CA PHE A 202 -4.30 4.35 -33.74
C PHE A 202 -5.75 4.12 -34.21
N LEU A 203 -6.61 5.14 -34.11
CA LEU A 203 -7.99 5.09 -34.61
C LEU A 203 -8.03 4.80 -36.13
N PHE A 204 -7.16 5.46 -36.90
CA PHE A 204 -7.01 5.19 -38.33
C PHE A 204 -6.58 3.74 -38.59
N LYS A 205 -5.58 3.23 -37.86
CA LYS A 205 -5.14 1.83 -37.99
C LYS A 205 -6.24 0.83 -37.60
N ALA A 206 -7.08 1.18 -36.62
CA ALA A 206 -8.18 0.36 -36.17
C ALA A 206 -9.25 0.12 -37.24
N LEU A 207 -9.41 1.05 -38.21
CA LEU A 207 -10.32 0.89 -39.36
C LEU A 207 -9.98 -0.33 -40.23
N PHE A 208 -8.73 -0.77 -40.19
CA PHE A 208 -8.23 -1.90 -40.98
C PHE A 208 -8.05 -3.18 -40.15
N SER A 209 -8.47 -3.19 -38.87
CA SER A 209 -8.39 -4.36 -38.02
C SER A 209 -9.63 -5.25 -38.16
N ARG A 210 -9.40 -6.56 -38.28
CA ARG A 210 -10.47 -7.57 -38.43
C ARG A 210 -11.21 -7.85 -37.11
N ASN A 211 -10.57 -7.60 -35.97
CA ASN A 211 -11.15 -7.75 -34.64
C ASN A 211 -10.91 -6.46 -33.84
N ILE A 212 -11.93 -5.61 -33.79
CA ILE A 212 -11.87 -4.29 -33.17
C ILE A 212 -11.94 -4.41 -31.64
N ASN A 213 -12.69 -5.39 -31.13
CA ASN A 213 -12.93 -5.56 -29.69
C ASN A 213 -11.71 -6.13 -28.94
N SER A 214 -10.75 -6.72 -29.65
CA SER A 214 -9.48 -7.18 -29.07
C SER A 214 -8.40 -6.10 -29.01
N LEU A 215 -8.65 -4.91 -29.57
CA LEU A 215 -7.68 -3.82 -29.55
C LEU A 215 -7.60 -3.22 -28.15
N THR A 216 -6.38 -3.12 -27.63
CA THR A 216 -6.09 -2.49 -26.35
C THR A 216 -4.87 -1.58 -26.51
N VAL A 217 -4.83 -0.50 -25.74
CA VAL A 217 -3.62 0.31 -25.61
C VAL A 217 -3.28 0.39 -24.14
N ILE A 218 -2.01 0.15 -23.84
CA ILE A 218 -1.44 0.41 -22.54
C ILE A 218 -1.12 1.90 -22.47
N ARG A 219 -1.76 2.59 -21.52
CA ARG A 219 -1.44 3.99 -21.22
C ARG A 219 -0.87 4.09 -19.82
N SER A 220 0.21 4.85 -19.66
CA SER A 220 0.59 5.31 -18.33
C SER A 220 -0.53 6.20 -17.78
N THR A 221 -1.00 5.96 -16.56
CA THR A 221 -1.89 6.90 -15.85
C THR A 221 -1.26 8.27 -15.64
N LEU A 222 0.05 8.38 -15.84
CA LEU A 222 0.83 9.61 -15.80
C LEU A 222 0.54 10.59 -16.95
N ASN A 223 -0.26 10.23 -17.95
CA ASN A 223 -0.53 11.07 -19.14
C ASN A 223 -2.02 11.40 -19.33
N SER A 224 -2.88 11.09 -18.35
CA SER A 224 -4.28 11.55 -18.33
C SER A 224 -4.39 13.03 -18.01
#